data_AF-Q1G8F5-F1
#
_entry.id   AF-Q1G8F5-F1
#
_cell.length_a   1.000
_cell.length_b   1.000
_cell.length_c   1.000
_cell.angle_alpha   90.00
_cell.angle_beta   90.00
_cell.angle_gamma   90.00
#
_symmetry.space_group_name_H-M   'P 1'
#
loop_
_entity.id
_entity.type
_entity.pdbx_description
1 polymer ?
#
loop_
_entity_poly.entity_id
_entity_poly.type
_entity_poly.pdbx_seq_one_letter_code
_entity_poly.pdbx_strand_id
1 'polypeptide(L)'
;MGRHSFKLFRNSAREFVAKPFDMADSYYTFLKRMNGEGLTQFLLTSDTMINLLLSFLQSKNNYLAGITLYDDDDVEAKERITNLFKAYMDGLLTDDDIHSRLDYLESAFSIDLDAISIRNNDHGVMTIRSNGVFDTYDVAWVNIVLCELTKAWNR
;
A
#
# COMPACT_ATOMS: atom_id res chain seq x y z
N MET A 1 12.88 11.01 16.34
CA MET A 1 11.89 9.92 16.28
C MET A 1 12.44 8.85 15.36
N GLY A 2 12.41 7.57 15.78
CA GLY A 2 12.93 6.47 14.97
C GLY A 2 11.95 6.09 13.86
N ARG A 3 12.45 5.47 12.79
CA ARG A 3 11.60 4.83 11.77
C ARG A 3 11.02 3.55 12.37
N HIS A 4 9.73 3.34 12.19
CA HIS A 4 9.00 2.14 12.59
C HIS A 4 8.60 1.36 11.34
N SER A 5 8.78 0.04 11.36
CA SER A 5 8.31 -0.84 10.30
C SER A 5 7.22 -1.76 10.85
N PHE A 6 6.21 -2.02 10.02
CA PHE A 6 5.08 -2.89 10.35
C PHE A 6 4.82 -3.83 9.18
N LYS A 7 4.27 -5.00 9.46
CA LYS A 7 3.82 -5.97 8.45
C LYS A 7 2.33 -6.23 8.58
N LEU A 8 1.64 -6.21 7.44
CA LEU A 8 0.22 -6.55 7.33
C LEU A 8 -0.02 -8.06 7.29
N PHE A 9 -1.07 -8.47 7.99
CA PHE A 9 -1.59 -9.84 8.04
C PHE A 9 -3.12 -9.85 8.01
N ARG A 10 -3.67 -11.05 7.81
CA ARG A 10 -5.08 -11.38 8.04
C ARG A 10 -5.20 -12.27 9.26
N ASN A 11 -6.12 -11.94 10.17
CA ASN A 11 -6.48 -12.83 11.29
C ASN A 11 -7.52 -13.89 10.85
N SER A 12 -7.87 -14.80 11.77
CA SER A 12 -8.89 -15.84 11.53
C SER A 12 -10.29 -15.28 11.25
N ALA A 13 -10.60 -14.09 11.77
CA ALA A 13 -11.83 -13.36 11.49
C ALA A 13 -11.83 -12.65 10.14
N ARG A 14 -10.76 -12.80 9.33
CA ARG A 14 -10.60 -12.12 8.05
C ARG A 14 -10.59 -10.60 8.21
N GLU A 15 -9.93 -10.11 9.25
CA GLU A 15 -9.65 -8.68 9.46
C GLU A 15 -8.17 -8.42 9.20
N PHE A 16 -7.87 -7.20 8.72
CA PHE A 16 -6.50 -6.76 8.58
C PHE A 16 -5.91 -6.39 9.94
N VAL A 17 -4.68 -6.83 10.18
CA VAL A 17 -3.90 -6.44 11.35
C VAL A 17 -2.48 -6.07 10.94
N ALA A 18 -1.89 -5.11 11.63
CA ALA A 18 -0.49 -4.72 11.46
C ALA A 18 0.31 -5.15 12.69
N LYS A 19 1.48 -5.76 12.46
CA LYS A 19 2.39 -6.17 13.53
C LYS A 19 3.72 -5.44 13.39
N PRO A 20 4.29 -4.89 14.47
CA PRO A 20 5.63 -4.31 14.42
C PRO A 20 6.62 -5.34 13.85
N PHE A 21 7.43 -4.90 12.90
CA PHE A 21 8.45 -5.70 12.26
C PHE A 21 9.79 -5.04 12.54
N ASP A 22 10.69 -5.77 13.17
CA ASP A 22 12.07 -5.34 13.35
C ASP A 22 12.89 -5.89 12.17
N MET A 23 13.56 -5.01 11.43
CA MET A 23 14.43 -5.43 10.33
C MET A 23 15.67 -6.22 10.80
N ALA A 24 15.98 -6.19 12.10
CA ALA A 24 17.01 -7.04 12.69
C ALA A 24 16.56 -8.51 12.83
N ASP A 25 15.25 -8.77 12.94
CA ASP A 25 14.71 -10.13 12.92
C ASP A 25 14.75 -10.67 11.48
N SER A 26 15.15 -11.94 11.30
CA SER A 26 14.99 -12.60 10.01
C SER A 26 13.51 -12.58 9.61
N TYR A 27 13.22 -12.00 8.45
CA TYR A 27 11.86 -11.87 7.91
C TYR A 27 11.11 -13.21 7.93
N TYR A 28 11.78 -14.30 7.55
CA TYR A 28 11.18 -15.63 7.56
C TYR A 28 10.82 -16.12 8.98
N THR A 29 11.71 -15.90 9.95
CA THR A 29 11.45 -16.25 11.37
C THR A 29 10.28 -15.45 11.91
N PHE A 30 10.21 -14.16 11.58
CA PHE A 30 9.08 -13.30 11.93
C PHE A 30 7.75 -13.83 11.36
N LEU A 31 7.70 -14.16 10.06
CA LEU A 31 6.50 -14.71 9.43
C LEU A 31 6.07 -16.04 10.07
N LYS A 32 7.04 -16.93 10.38
CA LYS A 32 6.75 -18.21 11.03
C LYS A 32 6.16 -18.01 12.43
N ARG A 33 6.66 -17.04 13.20
CA ARG A 33 6.12 -16.66 14.51
C ARG A 33 4.67 -16.18 14.39
N MET A 34 4.40 -15.24 13.48
CA MET A 34 3.06 -14.69 13.26
C MET A 34 2.07 -15.76 12.77
N ASN A 35 2.50 -16.69 11.92
CA ASN A 35 1.67 -17.84 11.53
C ASN A 35 1.32 -18.73 12.74
N GLY A 36 2.27 -18.95 13.66
CA GLY A 36 2.01 -19.64 14.92
C GLY A 36 0.97 -18.93 15.82
N GLU A 37 0.78 -17.63 15.65
CA GLU A 37 -0.26 -16.82 16.32
C GLU A 37 -1.61 -16.84 15.55
N GLY A 38 -1.73 -17.61 14.48
CA GLY A 38 -2.94 -17.70 13.66
C GLY A 38 -3.09 -16.58 12.62
N LEU A 39 -2.01 -15.88 12.29
CA LEU A 39 -2.00 -14.82 11.29
C LEU A 39 -1.51 -15.31 9.94
N THR A 40 -2.26 -15.00 8.88
CA THR A 40 -1.88 -15.29 7.50
C THR A 40 -1.20 -14.08 6.88
N GLN A 41 -0.07 -14.29 6.21
CA GLN A 41 0.62 -13.21 5.50
C GLN A 41 -0.29 -12.58 4.45
N PHE A 42 -0.34 -11.25 4.42
CA PHE A 42 -1.03 -10.51 3.37
C PHE A 42 -0.02 -9.89 2.40
N LEU A 43 -0.23 -10.09 1.11
CA LEU A 43 0.51 -9.47 0.02
C LEU A 43 -0.47 -8.56 -0.74
N LEU A 44 0.02 -7.42 -1.20
CA LEU A 44 -0.73 -6.47 -2.01
C LEU A 44 -0.41 -6.77 -3.48
N THR A 45 -1.43 -7.16 -4.24
CA THR A 45 -1.37 -7.21 -5.70
C THR A 45 -1.34 -5.78 -6.26
N SER A 46 -0.99 -5.63 -7.54
CA SER A 46 -1.12 -4.35 -8.26
C SER A 46 -2.53 -3.76 -8.10
N ASP A 47 -3.57 -4.57 -8.31
CA ASP A 47 -4.97 -4.18 -8.12
C ASP A 47 -5.26 -3.72 -6.69
N THR A 48 -4.81 -4.46 -5.66
CA THR A 48 -5.01 -4.04 -4.27
C THR A 48 -4.27 -2.73 -3.97
N MET A 49 -3.08 -2.53 -4.54
CA MET A 49 -2.33 -1.28 -4.41
C MET A 49 -3.04 -0.10 -5.09
N ILE A 50 -3.61 -0.29 -6.28
CA ILE A 50 -4.37 0.73 -6.99
C ILE A 50 -5.62 1.11 -6.18
N ASN A 51 -6.38 0.13 -5.71
CA ASN A 51 -7.53 0.35 -4.83
C ASN A 51 -7.14 1.07 -3.53
N LEU A 52 -5.99 0.71 -2.94
CA LEU A 52 -5.47 1.36 -1.74
C LEU A 52 -5.07 2.82 -2.01
N LEU A 53 -4.41 3.10 -3.14
CA LEU A 53 -4.10 4.45 -3.59
C LEU A 53 -5.37 5.28 -3.75
N LEU A 54 -6.37 4.77 -4.46
CA LEU A 54 -7.66 5.45 -4.63
C LEU A 54 -8.29 5.77 -3.28
N SER A 55 -8.34 4.81 -2.36
CA SER A 55 -8.88 5.02 -1.00
C SER A 55 -8.13 6.12 -0.25
N PHE A 56 -6.78 6.13 -0.29
CA PHE A 56 -5.99 7.18 0.34
C PHE A 56 -6.26 8.57 -0.24
N LEU A 57 -6.31 8.67 -1.57
CA LEU A 57 -6.37 9.95 -2.30
C LEU A 57 -7.75 10.59 -2.31
N GLN A 58 -8.80 9.88 -1.87
CA GLN A 58 -10.11 10.47 -1.61
C GLN A 58 -10.09 11.45 -0.42
N SER A 59 -9.12 11.32 0.49
CA SER A 59 -8.92 12.27 1.58
C SER A 59 -8.08 13.46 1.12
N LYS A 60 -8.59 14.69 1.31
CA LYS A 60 -7.84 15.94 1.07
C LYS A 60 -6.59 16.10 1.94
N ASN A 61 -6.40 15.23 2.93
CA ASN A 61 -5.25 15.26 3.82
C ASN A 61 -4.08 14.40 3.33
N ASN A 62 -4.28 13.63 2.25
CA ASN A 62 -3.29 12.69 1.71
C ASN A 62 -2.86 13.10 0.29
N TYR A 63 -1.60 12.83 -0.02
CA TYR A 63 -1.00 13.10 -1.33
C TYR A 63 -0.10 11.95 -1.74
N LEU A 64 -0.08 11.65 -3.04
CA LEU A 64 0.88 10.72 -3.60
C LEU A 64 2.29 11.31 -3.52
N ALA A 65 3.17 10.65 -2.78
CA ALA A 65 4.56 11.05 -2.61
C ALA A 65 5.52 10.25 -3.50
N GLY A 66 5.14 9.04 -3.93
CA GLY A 66 5.97 8.21 -4.79
C GLY A 66 5.31 6.88 -5.17
N ILE A 67 5.77 6.33 -6.30
CA ILE A 67 5.44 4.99 -6.79
C ILE A 67 6.77 4.32 -7.17
N THR A 68 6.93 3.06 -6.83
CA THR A 68 8.05 2.21 -7.24
C THR A 68 7.48 0.99 -7.94
N LEU A 69 7.98 0.73 -9.15
CA LEU A 69 7.66 -0.47 -9.91
C LEU A 69 8.67 -1.57 -9.56
N TYR A 70 8.31 -2.83 -9.78
CA TYR A 70 9.27 -3.94 -9.66
C TYR A 70 10.41 -3.82 -10.66
N ASP A 71 10.09 -3.35 -11.87
CA ASP A 71 11.08 -2.95 -12.88
C ASP A 71 11.35 -1.44 -12.74
N ASP A 72 12.32 -1.09 -11.89
CA ASP A 72 12.62 0.31 -11.56
C ASP A 72 13.27 1.08 -12.73
N ASP A 73 13.64 0.39 -13.82
CA ASP A 73 14.19 1.00 -15.04
C ASP A 73 13.09 1.55 -15.97
N ASP A 74 11.81 1.20 -15.77
CA ASP A 74 10.68 1.71 -16.54
C ASP A 74 10.18 3.07 -16.02
N VAL A 75 11.00 4.10 -16.26
CA VAL A 75 10.73 5.49 -15.89
C VAL A 75 9.44 6.01 -16.56
N GLU A 76 9.19 5.65 -17.82
CA GLU A 76 8.02 6.10 -18.58
C GLU A 76 6.72 5.55 -17.98
N ALA A 77 6.66 4.27 -17.62
CA ALA A 77 5.50 3.69 -16.96
C ALA A 77 5.25 4.36 -15.59
N LYS A 78 6.29 4.58 -14.80
CA LYS A 78 6.19 5.25 -13.51
C LYS A 78 5.65 6.68 -13.62
N GLU A 79 6.14 7.45 -14.58
CA GLU A 79 5.64 8.80 -14.86
C GLU A 79 4.19 8.77 -15.32
N ARG A 80 3.84 7.85 -16.23
CA ARG A 80 2.46 7.67 -16.70
C ARG A 80 1.51 7.38 -15.55
N ILE A 81 1.83 6.41 -14.69
CA ILE A 81 0.99 6.05 -13.53
C ILE A 81 0.89 7.22 -12.55
N THR A 82 2.01 7.89 -12.26
CA THR A 82 2.03 9.06 -11.37
C THR A 82 1.12 10.18 -11.90
N ASN A 83 1.14 10.44 -13.21
CA ASN A 83 0.31 11.47 -13.83
C ASN A 83 -1.19 11.10 -13.82
N LEU A 84 -1.54 9.81 -13.93
CA LEU A 84 -2.92 9.36 -13.77
C LEU A 84 -3.46 9.69 -12.37
N PHE A 85 -2.71 9.36 -11.32
CA PHE A 85 -3.15 9.66 -9.95
C PHE A 85 -3.14 11.17 -9.64
N LYS A 86 -2.28 11.97 -10.27
CA LYS A 86 -2.39 13.43 -10.20
C LYS A 86 -3.70 13.94 -10.81
N ALA A 87 -4.03 13.49 -12.02
CA ALA A 87 -5.29 13.86 -12.67
C ALA A 87 -6.52 13.39 -11.87
N TYR A 88 -6.43 12.24 -11.21
CA TYR A 88 -7.45 11.78 -10.25
C TYR A 88 -7.62 12.76 -9.08
N MET A 89 -6.53 13.16 -8.42
CA MET A 89 -6.57 14.13 -7.31
C MET A 89 -7.12 15.51 -7.74
N ASP A 90 -6.89 15.90 -8.99
CA ASP A 90 -7.42 17.14 -9.58
C ASP A 90 -8.91 17.02 -9.98
N GLY A 91 -9.54 15.85 -9.77
CA GLY A 91 -10.94 15.58 -10.09
C GLY A 91 -11.22 15.40 -11.59
N LEU A 92 -10.18 15.18 -12.39
CA LEU A 92 -10.29 15.00 -13.84
C LEU A 92 -10.59 13.56 -14.25
N LEU A 93 -10.37 12.60 -13.35
CA LEU A 93 -10.58 11.18 -13.57
C LEU A 93 -11.41 10.58 -12.42
N THR A 94 -12.21 9.58 -12.77
CA THR A 94 -12.95 8.76 -11.81
C THR A 94 -12.17 7.50 -11.44
N ASP A 95 -12.64 6.75 -10.43
CA ASP A 95 -12.08 5.44 -10.07
C ASP A 95 -12.11 4.49 -11.29
N ASP A 96 -13.22 4.45 -12.03
CA ASP A 96 -13.39 3.62 -13.24
C ASP A 96 -12.38 4.00 -14.35
N ASP A 97 -12.09 5.29 -14.52
CA ASP A 97 -11.08 5.76 -15.48
C ASP A 97 -9.68 5.26 -15.11
N ILE A 98 -9.37 5.17 -13.83
CA ILE A 98 -8.07 4.69 -13.34
C ILE A 98 -7.94 3.19 -13.63
N HIS A 99 -8.93 2.39 -13.22
CA HIS A 99 -8.94 0.95 -13.49
C HIS A 99 -8.86 0.65 -15.00
N SER A 100 -9.68 1.31 -15.81
CA SER A 100 -9.65 1.11 -17.27
C SER A 100 -8.29 1.40 -17.90
N ARG A 101 -7.51 2.35 -17.35
CA ARG A 101 -6.19 2.71 -17.88
C ARG A 101 -5.06 1.87 -17.30
N LEU A 102 -5.29 1.23 -16.16
CA LEU A 102 -4.33 0.39 -15.46
C LEU A 102 -4.65 -1.10 -15.52
N ASP A 103 -5.69 -1.53 -16.24
CA ASP A 103 -6.09 -2.94 -16.45
C ASP A 103 -4.89 -3.85 -16.79
N TYR A 104 -3.95 -3.36 -17.60
CA TYR A 104 -2.74 -4.11 -17.94
C TYR A 104 -1.84 -4.46 -16.74
N LEU A 105 -1.89 -3.69 -15.65
CA LEU A 105 -1.22 -3.97 -14.37
C LEU A 105 -2.09 -4.82 -13.43
N GLU A 106 -3.40 -4.79 -13.61
CA GLU A 106 -4.38 -5.43 -12.72
C GLU A 106 -4.63 -6.90 -13.04
N SER A 107 -3.88 -7.45 -13.99
CA SER A 107 -3.91 -8.89 -14.27
C SER A 107 -3.77 -9.71 -12.97
N ALA A 108 -4.63 -10.72 -12.82
CA ALA A 108 -4.82 -11.40 -11.55
C ALA A 108 -3.48 -11.91 -10.97
N PHE A 109 -3.22 -11.54 -9.71
CA PHE A 109 -2.00 -11.87 -8.95
C PHE A 109 -0.71 -11.16 -9.40
N SER A 110 -0.77 -10.22 -10.34
CA SER A 110 0.40 -9.43 -10.69
C SER A 110 0.83 -8.54 -9.52
N ILE A 111 2.14 -8.33 -9.44
CA ILE A 111 2.79 -7.44 -8.50
C ILE A 111 3.78 -6.58 -9.28
N ASP A 112 3.26 -5.72 -10.15
CA ASP A 112 4.08 -4.78 -10.92
C ASP A 112 4.42 -3.54 -10.07
N LEU A 113 3.58 -3.21 -9.09
CA LEU A 113 3.81 -2.15 -8.11
C LEU A 113 4.56 -2.72 -6.90
N ASP A 114 5.85 -2.37 -6.73
CA ASP A 114 6.64 -2.77 -5.54
C ASP A 114 6.29 -1.93 -4.33
N ALA A 115 6.11 -0.61 -4.49
CA ALA A 115 5.81 0.26 -3.37
C ALA A 115 5.02 1.50 -3.77
N ILE A 116 4.24 2.00 -2.81
CA ILE A 116 3.58 3.32 -2.89
C ILE A 116 3.94 4.11 -1.64
N SER A 117 4.14 5.42 -1.80
CA SER A 117 4.40 6.36 -0.72
C SER A 117 3.29 7.39 -0.66
N ILE A 118 2.71 7.56 0.53
CA ILE A 118 1.66 8.55 0.80
C ILE A 118 2.19 9.55 1.82
N ARG A 119 2.03 10.85 1.52
CA ARG A 119 2.24 11.93 2.47
C ARG A 119 0.89 12.35 3.04
N ASN A 120 0.81 12.40 4.36
CA ASN A 120 -0.29 13.00 5.10
C ASN A 120 0.20 14.30 5.76
N ASN A 121 -0.64 15.35 5.83
CA ASN A 121 -0.20 16.63 6.39
C ASN A 121 0.13 16.56 7.89
N ASP A 122 -0.55 15.70 8.64
CA ASP A 122 -0.41 15.59 10.10
C ASP A 122 0.60 14.51 10.50
N HIS A 123 0.69 13.44 9.72
CA HIS A 123 1.42 12.22 10.08
C HIS A 123 2.68 11.96 9.25
N GLY A 124 3.05 12.87 8.36
CA GLY A 124 4.25 12.74 7.52
C GLY A 124 4.10 11.69 6.42
N VAL A 125 5.19 10.99 6.08
CA VAL A 125 5.23 10.03 4.95
C VAL A 125 5.18 8.59 5.47
N MET A 126 4.36 7.78 4.81
CA MET A 126 4.36 6.32 4.93
C MET A 126 4.63 5.70 3.57
N THR A 127 5.47 4.66 3.55
CA THR A 127 5.72 3.85 2.35
C THR A 127 5.30 2.43 2.63
N ILE A 128 4.45 1.86 1.78
CA ILE A 128 4.01 0.46 1.86
C ILE A 128 4.46 -0.30 0.62
N ARG A 129 5.01 -1.49 0.84
CA ARG A 129 5.50 -2.40 -0.19
C ARG A 129 4.51 -3.51 -0.51
N SER A 130 4.65 -4.13 -1.67
CA SER A 130 3.83 -5.26 -2.16
C SER A 130 3.80 -6.43 -1.20
N ASN A 131 4.91 -6.67 -0.51
CA ASN A 131 4.98 -7.68 0.52
C ASN A 131 4.17 -7.33 1.77
N GLY A 132 3.48 -6.18 1.83
CA GLY A 132 2.67 -5.70 2.94
C GLY A 132 3.48 -5.15 4.12
N VAL A 133 4.78 -4.91 3.96
CA VAL A 133 5.58 -4.15 4.94
C VAL A 133 5.39 -2.67 4.67
N PHE A 134 5.16 -1.88 5.71
CA PHE A 134 5.15 -0.43 5.61
C PHE A 134 6.01 0.23 6.68
N ASP A 135 6.58 1.37 6.30
CA ASP A 135 7.50 2.17 7.10
C ASP A 135 6.92 3.55 7.36
N THR A 136 7.10 4.04 8.59
CA THR A 136 6.59 5.35 9.01
C THR A 136 7.41 5.91 10.18
N TYR A 137 7.36 7.23 10.38
CA TYR A 137 7.86 7.88 11.60
C TYR A 137 6.75 8.17 12.61
N ASP A 138 5.47 8.01 12.21
CA ASP A 138 4.30 8.21 13.06
C ASP A 138 3.43 6.94 13.07
N VAL A 139 3.26 6.37 14.27
CA VAL A 139 2.48 5.14 14.49
C VAL A 139 0.98 5.32 14.24
N ALA A 140 0.47 6.56 14.15
CA ALA A 140 -0.89 6.84 13.72
C ALA A 140 -1.22 6.22 12.35
N TRP A 141 -0.21 6.07 11.48
CA TRP A 141 -0.34 5.41 10.19
C TRP A 141 -0.84 3.97 10.27
N VAL A 142 -0.64 3.26 11.38
CA VAL A 142 -1.17 1.90 11.55
C VAL A 142 -2.69 1.89 11.40
N ASN A 143 -3.40 2.76 12.12
CA ASN A 143 -4.86 2.81 12.07
C ASN A 143 -5.36 3.32 10.72
N ILE A 144 -4.64 4.30 10.13
CA ILE A 144 -4.95 4.86 8.82
C ILE A 144 -4.84 3.78 7.73
N VAL A 145 -3.71 3.05 7.68
CA VAL A 145 -3.51 1.96 6.71
C VAL A 145 -4.57 0.87 6.86
N LEU A 146 -4.86 0.42 8.08
CA LEU A 146 -5.86 -0.63 8.29
C LEU A 146 -7.27 -0.19 7.86
N CYS A 147 -7.63 1.08 8.11
CA CYS A 147 -8.90 1.66 7.68
C CYS A 147 -9.00 1.70 6.14
N GLU A 148 -8.00 2.30 5.48
CA GLU A 148 -8.00 2.47 4.03
C GLU A 148 -7.87 1.14 3.28
N LEU A 149 -7.08 0.20 3.80
CA LEU A 149 -6.98 -1.14 3.22
C LEU A 149 -8.30 -1.92 3.35
N THR A 150 -9.03 -1.75 4.45
CA THR A 150 -10.34 -2.40 4.60
C THR A 150 -11.36 -1.83 3.61
N LYS A 151 -11.32 -0.52 3.32
CA LYS A 151 -12.14 0.08 2.28
C LYS A 151 -11.75 -0.43 0.90
N ALA A 152 -10.46 -0.40 0.58
CA ALA A 152 -9.92 -0.84 -0.70
C ALA A 152 -10.24 -2.32 -1.01
N TRP A 153 -10.20 -3.18 0.00
CA TRP A 153 -10.46 -4.62 -0.15
C TRP A 153 -11.94 -4.99 -0.37
N ASN A 154 -12.86 -4.14 0.08
CA ASN A 154 -14.30 -4.42 0.02
C ASN A 154 -15.00 -3.73 -1.18
N ARG A 155 -14.23 -3.10 -2.06
CA ARG A 155 -14.72 -2.59 -3.34
C ARG A 155 -14.87 -3.73 -4.33
#